data_AF-A0A0C3AYV6-F1
#
_entry.id   AF-A0A0C3AYV6-F1
#
_cell.length_a   1.000
_cell.length_b   1.000
_cell.length_c   1.000
_cell.angle_alpha   90.00
_cell.angle_beta   90.00
_cell.angle_gamma   90.00
#
_symmetry.space_group_name_H-M   'P 1'
#
loop_
_entity.id
_entity.type
_entity.pdbx_description
1 polymer ?
#
loop_
_entity_poly.entity_id
_entity_poly.type
_entity_poly.pdbx_seq_one_letter_code
_entity_poly.pdbx_strand_id
1 'polypeptide(L)'
;MALRCSCAMMIQVERTIFKIHSHFLTKQSEVFRDMVTAAPRANDHNGGTDSEPLVLSGDSVEGWELFLSSIYRTNSFKPITFTGKQSIEIIRITHKYCMQSAEDELISRLKEETGATKFLDLIVASRIVDSKELYDTALRGLTDSEYRLTLEEAKMIGIEASYAIMSQFQSKLKPWICRNTRCKQVDNFQTQCNSCLLWQ
;
A
#
# COMPACT_ATOMS: atom_id res chain seq x y z
N MET A 1 33.17 -13.33 -27.63
CA MET A 1 31.96 -12.68 -27.07
C MET A 1 32.03 -12.81 -25.56
N ALA A 2 32.59 -11.81 -24.88
CA ALA A 2 32.89 -11.88 -23.45
C ALA A 2 31.61 -11.63 -22.64
N LEU A 3 31.18 -12.65 -21.87
CA LEU A 3 30.21 -12.51 -20.79
C LEU A 3 30.77 -11.52 -19.77
N ARG A 4 30.21 -10.30 -19.73
CA ARG A 4 30.54 -9.32 -18.69
C ARG A 4 30.11 -9.90 -17.35
N CYS A 5 31.09 -10.07 -16.46
CA CYS A 5 30.94 -10.49 -15.09
C CYS A 5 29.77 -9.75 -14.42
N SER A 6 28.79 -10.49 -13.90
CA SER A 6 27.66 -9.93 -13.17
C SER A 6 28.16 -9.24 -11.90
N CYS A 7 28.37 -7.93 -11.95
CA CYS A 7 28.87 -7.18 -10.80
C CYS A 7 27.83 -7.26 -9.67
N ALA A 8 28.18 -7.89 -8.56
CA ALA A 8 27.36 -7.91 -7.37
C ALA A 8 27.45 -6.55 -6.65
N MET A 9 26.33 -6.09 -6.12
CA MET A 9 26.20 -4.90 -5.31
C MET A 9 25.79 -5.33 -3.90
N MET A 10 26.46 -4.74 -2.90
CA MET A 10 26.13 -4.92 -1.50
C MET A 10 25.28 -3.74 -1.03
N ILE A 11 24.03 -3.99 -0.65
CA ILE A 11 23.19 -2.98 0.00
C ILE A 11 23.05 -3.34 1.47
N GLN A 12 23.05 -2.34 2.34
CA GLN A 12 22.73 -2.51 3.75
C GLN A 12 21.38 -1.86 4.04
N VAL A 13 20.46 -2.65 4.59
CA VAL A 13 19.15 -2.20 5.06
C VAL A 13 19.07 -2.54 6.53
N GLU A 14 18.81 -1.55 7.38
CA GLU A 14 18.90 -1.71 8.83
C GLU A 14 20.26 -2.33 9.24
N ARG A 15 20.23 -3.55 9.80
CA ARG A 15 21.41 -4.32 10.24
C ARG A 15 21.73 -5.52 9.33
N THR A 16 21.08 -5.60 8.16
CA THR A 16 21.21 -6.71 7.22
C THR A 16 21.89 -6.26 5.93
N ILE A 17 22.83 -7.07 5.43
CA ILE A 17 23.51 -6.82 4.16
C ILE A 17 22.97 -7.81 3.11
N PHE A 18 22.50 -7.27 1.99
CA PHE A 18 22.05 -8.05 0.84
C PHE A 18 23.09 -7.99 -0.28
N LYS A 19 23.44 -9.16 -0.81
CA LYS A 19 24.27 -9.32 -2.00
C LYS A 19 23.40 -9.55 -3.22
N ILE A 20 23.34 -8.58 -4.12
CA ILE A 20 22.39 -8.57 -5.25
C ILE A 20 23.16 -8.37 -6.56
N HIS A 21 22.78 -9.05 -7.63
CA HIS A 21 23.31 -8.73 -8.96
C HIS A 21 22.78 -7.37 -9.42
N SER A 22 23.68 -6.40 -9.61
CA SER A 22 23.36 -5.02 -10.01
C SER A 22 22.48 -4.94 -11.26
N HIS A 23 22.59 -5.93 -12.15
CA HIS A 23 21.77 -6.02 -13.36
C HIS A 23 20.26 -5.98 -13.06
N PHE A 24 19.78 -6.67 -12.01
CA PHE A 24 18.35 -6.68 -11.70
C PHE A 24 17.86 -5.32 -11.19
N LEU A 25 18.66 -4.65 -10.36
CA LEU A 25 18.30 -3.34 -9.81
C LEU A 25 18.35 -2.26 -10.89
N THR A 26 19.43 -2.20 -11.67
CA THR A 26 19.60 -1.19 -12.74
C THR A 26 18.63 -1.35 -13.90
N LYS A 27 18.12 -2.58 -14.14
CA LYS A 27 17.06 -2.83 -15.12
C LYS A 27 15.72 -2.27 -14.67
N GLN A 28 15.42 -2.32 -13.38
CA GLN A 28 14.10 -1.95 -12.84
C GLN A 28 14.06 -0.54 -12.27
N SER A 29 15.18 0.02 -11.83
CA SER A 29 15.26 1.30 -11.15
C SER A 29 16.19 2.26 -11.86
N GLU A 30 15.67 3.44 -12.17
CA GLU A 30 16.46 4.54 -12.70
C GLU A 30 17.46 5.04 -11.67
N VAL A 31 17.04 5.13 -10.41
CA VAL A 31 17.89 5.56 -9.29
C VAL A 31 19.12 4.65 -9.16
N PHE A 32 18.93 3.32 -9.17
CA PHE A 32 20.08 2.39 -9.10
C PHE A 32 20.93 2.42 -10.36
N ARG A 33 20.33 2.60 -11.54
CA ARG A 33 21.08 2.77 -12.79
C ARG A 33 21.97 4.00 -12.73
N ASP A 34 21.46 5.11 -12.24
CA ASP A 34 22.19 6.37 -12.12
C ASP A 34 23.27 6.26 -11.04
N MET A 35 22.97 5.66 -9.88
CA MET A 35 23.97 5.39 -8.84
C MET A 35 25.14 4.54 -9.35
N VAL A 36 24.87 3.49 -10.13
CA VAL A 36 25.92 2.62 -10.69
C VAL A 36 26.73 3.31 -11.79
N THR A 37 26.10 4.19 -12.58
CA THR A 37 26.76 4.87 -13.71
C THR A 37 27.50 6.14 -13.29
N ALA A 38 27.03 6.83 -12.24
CA ALA A 38 27.61 8.05 -11.69
C ALA A 38 28.77 7.79 -10.70
N ALA A 39 28.94 6.56 -10.20
CA ALA A 39 30.08 6.20 -9.36
C ALA A 39 31.40 6.57 -10.06
N PRO A 40 32.23 7.49 -9.49
CA PRO A 40 33.47 7.91 -10.12
C PRO A 40 34.40 6.71 -10.27
N ARG A 41 34.72 6.32 -11.51
CA ARG A 41 35.65 5.21 -11.80
C ARG A 41 37.08 5.45 -11.29
N ALA A 42 37.36 6.54 -10.57
CA ALA A 42 38.71 6.99 -10.27
C ALA A 42 38.95 7.62 -8.88
N ASN A 43 37.98 7.76 -7.97
CA ASN A 43 38.23 8.29 -6.61
C ASN A 43 37.35 7.60 -5.55
N ASP A 44 37.95 6.67 -4.79
CA ASP A 44 37.76 6.22 -3.39
C ASP A 44 36.39 6.17 -2.68
N HIS A 45 35.26 6.45 -3.32
CA HIS A 45 33.92 6.28 -2.73
C HIS A 45 33.09 5.31 -3.57
N ASN A 46 33.49 4.04 -3.53
CA ASN A 46 32.74 2.93 -4.14
C ASN A 46 31.80 2.31 -3.10
N GLY A 47 30.75 3.07 -2.74
CA GLY A 47 29.62 2.51 -2.00
C GLY A 47 28.98 1.36 -2.80
N GLY A 48 28.59 0.28 -2.11
CA GLY A 48 28.05 -0.92 -2.75
C GLY A 48 29.02 -2.10 -2.84
N THR A 49 30.14 -2.06 -2.12
CA THR A 49 31.17 -3.11 -2.07
C THR A 49 31.08 -3.95 -0.79
N ASP A 50 31.82 -5.06 -0.72
CA ASP A 50 31.91 -5.89 0.50
C ASP A 50 32.44 -5.11 1.72
N SER A 51 33.35 -4.17 1.50
CA SER A 51 33.95 -3.33 2.56
C SER A 51 33.14 -2.08 2.90
N GLU A 52 32.31 -1.62 1.95
CA GLU A 52 31.51 -0.40 2.10
C GLU A 52 30.14 -0.61 1.41
N PRO A 53 29.18 -1.28 2.09
CA PRO A 53 27.86 -1.52 1.51
C PRO A 53 27.07 -0.21 1.37
N LEU A 54 26.22 -0.13 0.35
CA LEU A 54 25.34 1.02 0.14
C LEU A 54 24.22 1.01 1.19
N VAL A 55 24.27 1.95 2.14
CA VAL A 55 23.27 2.04 3.22
C VAL A 55 21.97 2.66 2.73
N LEU A 56 20.87 1.91 2.81
CA LEU A 56 19.53 2.31 2.42
C LEU A 56 18.70 2.64 3.66
N SER A 57 18.80 3.88 4.10
CA SER A 57 18.09 4.36 5.29
C SER A 57 16.58 4.46 5.05
N GLY A 58 15.80 4.08 6.07
CA GLY A 58 14.34 4.17 6.07
C GLY A 58 13.61 3.01 5.40
N ASP A 59 14.34 2.02 4.87
CA ASP A 59 13.74 0.79 4.35
C ASP A 59 13.67 -0.30 5.40
N SER A 60 12.70 -1.20 5.24
CA SER A 60 12.55 -2.40 6.06
C SER A 60 13.27 -3.59 5.43
N VAL A 61 13.86 -4.44 6.25
CA VAL A 61 14.44 -5.73 5.81
C VAL A 61 13.34 -6.59 5.17
N GLU A 62 12.15 -6.63 5.77
CA GLU A 62 10.99 -7.39 5.26
C GLU A 62 10.62 -6.97 3.82
N GLY A 63 10.52 -5.66 3.55
CA GLY A 63 10.20 -5.18 2.22
C GLY A 63 11.25 -5.62 1.19
N TRP A 64 12.54 -5.53 1.52
CA TRP A 64 13.61 -5.94 0.63
C TRP A 64 13.65 -7.44 0.40
N GLU A 65 13.40 -8.26 1.42
CA GLU A 65 13.27 -9.71 1.26
C GLU A 65 12.09 -10.08 0.32
N LEU A 66 10.93 -9.45 0.52
CA LEU A 66 9.76 -9.64 -0.33
C LEU A 66 10.04 -9.23 -1.78
N PHE A 67 10.61 -8.05 -1.99
CA PHE A 67 10.97 -7.58 -3.33
C PHE A 67 11.99 -8.50 -4.00
N LEU A 68 13.07 -8.88 -3.32
CA LEU A 68 14.09 -9.75 -3.88
C LEU A 68 13.57 -11.17 -4.15
N SER A 69 12.66 -11.69 -3.32
CA SER A 69 12.00 -12.98 -3.57
C SER A 69 11.19 -12.95 -4.87
N SER A 70 10.63 -11.79 -5.24
CA SER A 70 9.90 -11.60 -6.49
C SER A 70 10.79 -11.64 -7.73
N ILE A 71 12.05 -11.19 -7.59
CA ILE A 71 13.07 -11.16 -8.64
C ILE A 71 13.77 -12.50 -8.79
N TYR A 72 14.24 -13.08 -7.69
CA TYR A 72 15.07 -14.29 -7.65
C TYR A 72 14.24 -15.58 -7.63
N ARG A 73 13.08 -15.59 -8.29
CA ARG A 73 12.12 -16.70 -8.24
C ARG A 73 12.82 -18.05 -8.36
N THR A 74 12.80 -18.84 -7.29
CA THR A 74 13.45 -20.15 -7.23
C THR A 74 12.65 -21.22 -7.97
N ASN A 75 11.35 -21.00 -8.19
CA ASN A 75 10.46 -21.94 -8.86
C ASN A 75 9.53 -21.20 -9.85
N SER A 76 9.77 -21.37 -11.14
CA SER A 76 9.01 -20.76 -12.23
C SER A 76 7.58 -21.27 -12.39
N PHE A 77 7.19 -22.34 -11.68
CA PHE A 77 5.90 -23.00 -11.85
C PHE A 77 4.81 -22.57 -10.86
N LYS A 78 5.11 -21.70 -9.88
CA LYS A 78 4.09 -21.15 -8.97
C LYS A 78 4.06 -19.63 -9.06
N PRO A 79 2.88 -19.02 -9.31
CA PRO A 79 2.73 -17.57 -9.17
C PRO A 79 3.07 -17.16 -7.74
N ILE A 80 3.95 -16.17 -7.59
CA ILE A 80 4.18 -15.54 -6.28
C ILE A 80 2.98 -14.65 -6.02
N THR A 81 2.19 -15.00 -5.00
CA THR A 81 1.08 -14.20 -4.51
C THR A 81 1.50 -13.53 -3.21
N PHE A 82 1.44 -12.21 -3.18
CA PHE A 82 1.66 -11.41 -1.98
C PHE A 82 0.32 -11.10 -1.36
N THR A 83 0.25 -11.02 -0.03
CA THR A 83 -0.91 -10.44 0.66
C THR A 83 -0.95 -8.94 0.43
N GLY A 84 -2.09 -8.28 0.65
CA GLY A 84 -2.21 -6.81 0.58
C GLY A 84 -1.09 -6.09 1.34
N LYS A 85 -0.90 -6.43 2.62
CA LYS A 85 0.22 -5.93 3.46
C LYS A 85 1.60 -6.12 2.81
N GLN A 86 1.90 -7.30 2.25
CA GLN A 86 3.19 -7.57 1.61
C GLN A 86 3.36 -6.73 0.34
N SER A 87 2.29 -6.59 -0.45
CA SER A 87 2.27 -5.72 -1.64
C SER A 87 2.55 -4.27 -1.24
N ILE A 88 2.01 -3.78 -0.13
CA ILE A 88 2.29 -2.43 0.39
C ILE A 88 3.77 -2.24 0.72
N GLU A 89 4.41 -3.20 1.39
CA GLU A 89 5.85 -3.11 1.68
C GLU A 89 6.70 -3.06 0.41
N ILE A 90 6.34 -3.86 -0.61
CA ILE A 90 7.04 -3.84 -1.90
C ILE A 90 6.78 -2.50 -2.62
N ILE A 91 5.54 -1.98 -2.61
CA ILE A 91 5.19 -0.70 -3.23
C ILE A 91 6.02 0.44 -2.63
N ARG A 92 6.30 0.46 -1.33
CA ARG A 92 7.19 1.47 -0.71
C ARG A 92 8.57 1.48 -1.35
N ILE A 93 9.14 0.30 -1.58
CA ILE A 93 10.47 0.16 -2.19
C ILE A 93 10.42 0.54 -3.65
N THR A 94 9.45 0.00 -4.41
CA THR A 94 9.36 0.28 -5.85
C THR A 94 9.12 1.76 -6.10
N HIS A 95 8.31 2.42 -5.28
CA HIS A 95 8.09 3.85 -5.37
C HIS A 95 9.34 4.66 -5.06
N LYS A 96 9.97 4.40 -3.90
CA LYS A 96 11.18 5.11 -3.45
C LYS A 96 12.32 5.04 -4.46
N TYR A 97 12.46 3.91 -5.15
CA TYR A 97 13.53 3.67 -6.12
C TYR A 97 13.08 3.81 -7.58
N CYS A 98 11.94 4.45 -7.84
CA CYS A 98 11.42 4.72 -9.19
C CYS A 98 11.36 3.46 -10.08
N MET A 99 10.79 2.38 -9.56
CA MET A 99 10.60 1.10 -10.26
C MET A 99 9.18 0.99 -10.83
N GLN A 100 8.82 1.90 -11.73
CA GLN A 100 7.43 2.11 -12.17
C GLN A 100 6.74 0.83 -12.66
N SER A 101 7.44 0.00 -13.47
CA SER A 101 6.85 -1.24 -13.98
C SER A 101 6.46 -2.23 -12.88
N ALA A 102 7.24 -2.31 -11.79
CA ALA A 102 6.93 -3.19 -10.66
C ALA A 102 5.83 -2.59 -9.78
N GLU A 103 5.85 -1.27 -9.58
CA GLU A 103 4.80 -0.54 -8.88
C GLU A 103 3.44 -0.72 -9.55
N ASP A 104 3.38 -0.51 -10.88
CA ASP A 104 2.15 -0.63 -11.67
C ASP A 104 1.59 -2.05 -11.64
N GLU A 105 2.46 -3.07 -11.70
CA GLU A 105 2.05 -4.48 -11.59
C GLU A 105 1.40 -4.76 -10.23
N LEU A 106 2.00 -4.28 -9.14
CA LEU A 106 1.49 -4.48 -7.78
C LEU A 106 0.17 -3.75 -7.55
N ILE A 107 0.05 -2.51 -8.01
CA ILE A 107 -1.20 -1.73 -7.92
C ILE A 107 -2.31 -2.42 -8.73
N SER A 108 -1.98 -2.90 -9.93
CA SER A 108 -2.96 -3.61 -10.78
C SER A 108 -3.46 -4.87 -10.08
N ARG A 109 -2.56 -5.63 -9.46
CA ARG A 109 -2.92 -6.83 -8.69
C ARG A 109 -3.81 -6.50 -7.50
N LEU A 110 -3.50 -5.45 -6.73
CA LEU A 110 -4.34 -5.00 -5.60
C LEU A 110 -5.76 -4.62 -6.07
N LYS A 111 -5.90 -4.02 -7.26
CA LYS A 111 -7.23 -3.69 -7.83
C LYS A 111 -8.05 -4.94 -8.14
N GLU A 112 -7.39 -6.00 -8.61
CA GLU A 112 -7.99 -7.30 -8.99
C GLU A 112 -8.37 -8.17 -7.80
N GLU A 113 -7.90 -7.87 -6.59
CA GLU A 113 -8.27 -8.62 -5.39
C GLU A 113 -9.79 -8.60 -5.15
N THR A 114 -10.27 -9.59 -4.38
CA THR A 114 -11.69 -9.73 -4.03
C THR A 114 -11.91 -9.30 -2.59
N GLY A 115 -13.12 -8.81 -2.29
CA GLY A 115 -13.48 -8.31 -0.96
C GLY A 115 -13.19 -6.83 -0.76
N ALA A 116 -13.69 -6.29 0.36
CA ALA A 116 -13.58 -4.87 0.68
C ALA A 116 -12.21 -4.48 1.27
N THR A 117 -11.47 -5.45 1.81
CA THR A 117 -10.12 -5.23 2.39
C THR A 117 -9.15 -4.67 1.37
N LYS A 118 -9.30 -5.03 0.09
CA LYS A 118 -8.49 -4.47 -1.01
C LYS A 118 -8.52 -2.95 -1.06
N PHE A 119 -9.66 -2.34 -0.71
CA PHE A 119 -9.78 -0.89 -0.75
C PHE A 119 -9.03 -0.24 0.41
N LEU A 120 -8.85 -0.92 1.55
CA LEU A 120 -7.96 -0.47 2.61
C LEU A 120 -6.51 -0.45 2.12
N ASP A 121 -6.08 -1.55 1.50
CA ASP A 121 -4.74 -1.65 0.91
C ASP A 121 -4.55 -0.58 -0.18
N LEU A 122 -5.53 -0.36 -1.05
CA LEU A 122 -5.47 0.68 -2.09
C LEU A 122 -5.41 2.11 -1.52
N ILE A 123 -6.07 2.41 -0.38
CA ILE A 123 -5.91 3.70 0.31
C ILE A 123 -4.49 3.87 0.84
N VAL A 124 -3.90 2.81 1.40
CA VAL A 124 -2.52 2.88 1.89
C VAL A 124 -1.56 3.04 0.71
N ALA A 125 -1.74 2.26 -0.36
CA ALA A 125 -0.95 2.35 -1.58
C ALA A 125 -1.03 3.74 -2.21
N SER A 126 -2.23 4.32 -2.31
CA SER A 126 -2.43 5.64 -2.92
C SER A 126 -1.70 6.75 -2.19
N ARG A 127 -1.52 6.64 -0.87
CA ARG A 127 -0.74 7.61 -0.08
C ARG A 127 0.76 7.44 -0.28
N ILE A 128 1.22 6.22 -0.56
CA ILE A 128 2.63 5.95 -0.87
C ILE A 128 2.99 6.54 -2.21
N VAL A 129 2.15 6.32 -3.23
CA VAL A 129 2.40 6.77 -4.61
C VAL A 129 1.82 8.15 -4.93
N ASP A 130 1.32 8.85 -3.91
CA ASP A 130 0.66 10.17 -3.99
C ASP A 130 -0.42 10.27 -5.10
N SER A 131 -1.21 9.20 -5.26
CA SER A 131 -2.25 9.12 -6.30
C SER A 131 -3.63 9.44 -5.72
N LYS A 132 -4.09 10.67 -5.95
CA LYS A 132 -5.45 11.07 -5.58
C LYS A 132 -6.54 10.24 -6.26
N GLU A 133 -6.37 9.90 -7.54
CA GLU A 133 -7.33 9.08 -8.28
C GLU A 133 -7.50 7.70 -7.65
N LEU A 134 -6.38 7.06 -7.26
CA LEU A 134 -6.39 5.77 -6.60
C LEU A 134 -7.07 5.86 -5.24
N TYR A 135 -6.77 6.92 -4.47
CA TYR A 135 -7.40 7.19 -3.19
C TYR A 135 -8.92 7.35 -3.31
N ASP A 136 -9.38 8.20 -4.23
CA ASP A 136 -10.80 8.51 -4.42
C ASP A 136 -11.58 7.26 -4.89
N THR A 137 -10.96 6.44 -5.76
CA THR A 137 -11.52 5.16 -6.19
C THR A 137 -11.66 4.19 -5.01
N ALA A 138 -10.64 4.06 -4.19
CA ALA A 138 -10.63 3.15 -3.06
C ALA A 138 -11.61 3.57 -1.96
N LEU A 139 -11.65 4.87 -1.64
CA LEU A 139 -12.58 5.44 -0.66
C LEU A 139 -14.04 5.25 -1.09
N ARG A 140 -14.33 5.44 -2.37
CA ARG A 140 -15.65 5.15 -2.94
C ARG A 140 -16.00 3.67 -2.80
N GLY A 141 -15.07 2.78 -3.13
CA GLY A 141 -15.26 1.33 -2.98
C GLY A 141 -15.63 0.91 -1.55
N LEU A 142 -14.95 1.46 -0.53
CA LEU A 142 -15.31 1.20 0.88
C LEU A 142 -16.69 1.74 1.23
N THR A 143 -16.99 2.96 0.79
CA THR A 143 -18.27 3.64 1.07
C THR A 143 -19.44 2.86 0.46
N ASP A 144 -19.29 2.38 -0.77
CA ASP A 144 -20.32 1.64 -1.50
C ASP A 144 -20.52 0.22 -0.95
N SER A 145 -19.46 -0.41 -0.43
CA SER A 145 -19.51 -1.76 0.15
C SER A 145 -20.13 -1.84 1.56
N GLU A 146 -20.50 -0.70 2.14
CA GLU A 146 -21.00 -0.59 3.53
C GLU A 146 -20.05 -1.24 4.56
N TYR A 147 -18.76 -1.17 4.29
CA TYR A 147 -17.73 -1.81 5.09
C TYR A 147 -17.61 -1.20 6.48
N ARG A 148 -17.59 -2.06 7.50
CA ARG A 148 -17.38 -1.64 8.90
C ARG A 148 -15.91 -1.76 9.25
N LEU A 149 -15.28 -0.61 9.46
CA LEU A 149 -13.89 -0.53 9.89
C LEU A 149 -13.73 -1.05 11.32
N THR A 150 -12.68 -1.83 11.54
CA THR A 150 -12.10 -2.05 12.86
C THR A 150 -11.28 -0.84 13.30
N LEU A 151 -10.90 -0.79 14.58
CA LEU A 151 -10.04 0.27 15.11
C LEU A 151 -8.65 0.24 14.45
N GLU A 152 -8.13 -0.95 14.22
CA GLU A 152 -6.82 -1.19 13.59
C GLU A 152 -6.81 -0.68 12.15
N GLU A 153 -7.87 -0.95 11.39
CA GLU A 153 -8.03 -0.48 10.01
C GLU A 153 -8.24 1.03 9.94
N ALA A 154 -9.03 1.60 10.86
CA ALA A 154 -9.21 3.05 10.95
C ALA A 154 -7.88 3.78 11.22
N LYS A 155 -7.03 3.23 12.10
CA LYS A 155 -5.67 3.74 12.33
C LYS A 155 -4.80 3.64 11.07
N MET A 156 -4.93 2.54 10.34
CA MET A 156 -4.16 2.29 9.12
C MET A 156 -4.49 3.28 8.01
N ILE A 157 -5.79 3.51 7.72
CA ILE A 157 -6.21 4.39 6.63
C ILE A 157 -6.14 5.88 7.00
N GLY A 158 -6.09 6.20 8.29
CA GLY A 158 -6.01 7.56 8.81
C GLY A 158 -7.38 8.17 9.13
N ILE A 159 -7.36 9.31 9.80
CA ILE A 159 -8.57 9.95 10.34
C ILE A 159 -9.48 10.50 9.24
N GLU A 160 -8.89 11.00 8.16
CA GLU A 160 -9.61 11.60 7.03
C GLU A 160 -10.46 10.54 6.31
N ALA A 161 -9.86 9.42 5.94
CA ALA A 161 -10.55 8.30 5.30
C ALA A 161 -11.61 7.70 6.24
N SER A 162 -11.27 7.50 7.52
CA SER A 162 -12.18 6.97 8.53
C SER A 162 -13.41 7.87 8.71
N TYR A 163 -13.20 9.19 8.82
CA TYR A 163 -14.27 10.16 8.97
C TYR A 163 -15.19 10.19 7.73
N ALA A 164 -14.63 10.15 6.52
CA ALA A 164 -15.40 10.12 5.29
C ALA A 164 -16.33 8.88 5.24
N ILE A 165 -15.82 7.71 5.62
CA ILE A 165 -16.60 6.47 5.68
C ILE A 165 -17.71 6.57 6.74
N MET A 166 -17.37 7.04 7.96
CA MET A 166 -18.33 7.14 9.07
C MET A 166 -19.46 8.15 8.82
N SER A 167 -19.14 9.31 8.25
CA SER A 167 -20.13 10.36 7.96
C SER A 167 -21.18 9.92 6.93
N GLN A 168 -20.82 9.03 6.01
CA GLN A 168 -21.76 8.44 5.05
C GLN A 168 -22.75 7.47 5.72
N PHE A 169 -22.31 6.70 6.71
CA PHE A 169 -23.24 5.87 7.49
C PHE A 169 -24.24 6.74 8.28
N GLN A 170 -23.80 7.85 8.86
CA GLN A 170 -24.68 8.77 9.58
C GLN A 170 -25.70 9.44 8.67
N SER A 171 -25.32 9.80 7.44
CA SER A 171 -26.25 10.40 6.46
C SER A 171 -27.33 9.41 5.99
N LYS A 172 -26.99 8.11 5.93
CA LYS A 172 -27.94 7.02 5.65
C LYS A 172 -28.85 6.71 6.85
N LEU A 173 -28.37 6.88 8.08
CA LEU A 173 -29.12 6.67 9.32
C LEU A 173 -30.12 7.80 9.66
N LYS A 174 -30.60 8.57 8.68
CA LYS A 174 -31.63 9.60 8.92
C LYS A 174 -32.75 9.00 9.78
N PRO A 175 -33.09 9.64 10.92
CA PRO A 175 -34.08 9.09 11.82
C PRO A 175 -35.39 8.91 11.07
N TRP A 176 -36.10 7.82 11.36
CA TRP A 176 -37.49 7.68 10.97
C TRP A 176 -38.27 8.86 11.55
N ILE A 177 -38.50 9.89 10.74
CA ILE A 177 -39.40 10.98 11.10
C ILE A 177 -40.79 10.37 11.08
N CYS A 178 -41.37 10.15 12.26
CA CYS A 178 -42.78 9.79 12.38
C CYS A 178 -43.60 10.89 11.70
N ARG A 179 -44.23 10.59 10.55
CA ARG A 179 -45.05 11.56 9.80
C ARG A 179 -46.34 11.97 10.53
N ASN A 180 -46.58 11.42 11.72
CA ASN A 180 -47.74 11.76 12.51
C ASN A 180 -47.50 13.10 13.22
N THR A 181 -48.24 14.13 12.81
CA THR A 181 -48.15 15.52 13.31
C THR A 181 -48.42 15.65 14.81
N ARG A 182 -48.89 14.60 15.49
CA ARG A 182 -49.08 14.57 16.95
C ARG A 182 -47.87 14.06 17.75
N CYS A 183 -46.86 13.48 17.11
CA CYS A 183 -45.64 13.09 17.81
C CYS A 183 -44.73 14.32 17.96
N LYS A 184 -44.87 15.03 19.08
CA LYS A 184 -43.92 16.08 19.44
C LYS A 184 -42.57 15.42 19.68
N GLN A 185 -41.57 15.76 18.87
CA GLN A 185 -40.18 15.41 19.14
C GLN A 185 -39.81 16.03 20.49
N VAL A 186 -39.51 15.19 21.47
CA VAL A 186 -38.88 15.62 22.71
C VAL A 186 -37.42 15.24 22.55
N ASP A 187 -36.52 16.22 22.70
CA ASP A 187 -35.08 16.17 22.49
C ASP A 187 -34.35 15.23 23.46
N ASN A 188 -34.67 13.95 23.47
CA ASN A 188 -33.84 12.93 24.09
C ASN A 188 -33.98 11.60 23.34
N PHE A 189 -32.84 10.93 23.16
CA PHE A 189 -32.53 9.77 22.33
C PHE A 189 -33.33 8.47 22.57
N GLN A 190 -34.59 8.53 23.01
CA GLN A 190 -35.50 7.39 23.07
C GLN A 190 -36.90 7.80 22.61
N THR A 191 -37.19 7.53 21.34
CA THR A 191 -38.57 7.61 20.83
C THR A 191 -39.08 6.21 20.52
N GLN A 192 -39.48 5.49 21.57
CA GLN A 192 -40.52 4.48 21.41
C GLN A 192 -41.85 5.22 21.24
N CYS A 193 -42.31 5.34 19.99
CA CYS A 193 -43.68 5.77 19.72
C CYS A 193 -44.62 4.60 20.04
N ASN A 194 -45.15 4.54 21.26
CA ASN A 194 -46.10 3.50 21.69
C ASN A 194 -47.43 3.51 20.90
N SER A 195 -47.64 4.49 20.02
CA SER A 195 -48.89 4.66 19.27
C SER A 195 -48.83 4.23 17.80
N CYS A 196 -47.67 3.76 17.31
CA CYS A 196 -47.49 3.30 15.93
C CYS A 196 -47.11 1.80 15.90
N LEU A 197 -48.03 0.94 16.32
CA LEU A 197 -47.90 -0.53 16.26
C LEU A 197 -48.26 -1.10 14.87
N LEU A 198 -47.85 -0.45 13.78
CA LEU A 198 -48.04 -1.01 12.43
C LEU A 198 -46.69 -1.07 11.72
N TRP A 199 -46.08 -2.25 11.85
CA TRP A 199 -44.97 -2.73 11.05
C TRP A 199 -45.50 -3.16 9.68
N GLN A 200 -44.98 -2.56 8.61
CA GLN A 200 -44.83 -3.16 7.28
C GLN A 200 -43.53 -2.67 6.65
#